data_AF-A0A2K0W8I0-F1
#
_entry.id   AF-A0A2K0W8I0-F1
#
_cell.length_a   1.000
_cell.length_b   1.000
_cell.length_c   1.000
_cell.angle_alpha   90.00
_cell.angle_beta   90.00
_cell.angle_gamma   90.00
#
_symmetry.space_group_name_H-M   'P 1'
#
loop_
_entity.id
_entity.type
_entity.pdbx_description
1 polymer ?
#
loop_
_entity_poly.entity_id
_entity_poly.type
_entity_poly.pdbx_seq_one_letter_code
_entity_poly.pdbx_strand_id
1 'polypeptide(L)'
;MHRNFRLRGIPRECETRSEVCSLIQKTLILEASASPTVYSLACSPTDPNSKIATLSFPSIPDCLSDRSKDEWSFNLSDDNDIDFSRSLAFDTHFTGFTPFHRTSDNDCHIE
;
A
#
# COMPACT_ATOMS: atom_id res chain seq x y z
N MET A 1 -4.53 -0.24 16.92
CA MET A 1 -4.15 1.10 16.40
C MET A 1 -4.21 1.01 14.88
N HIS A 2 -4.93 1.90 14.20
CA HIS A 2 -5.04 1.90 12.75
C HIS A 2 -3.90 2.77 12.18
N ARG A 3 -3.06 2.21 11.32
CA ARG A 3 -1.99 2.93 10.61
C ARG A 3 -2.19 2.75 9.11
N ASN A 4 -2.19 3.85 8.38
CA ASN A 4 -2.22 3.82 6.93
C ASN A 4 -0.80 3.68 6.40
N PHE A 5 -0.65 2.85 5.36
CA PHE A 5 0.56 2.66 4.59
C PHE A 5 0.30 3.02 3.14
N ARG A 6 1.33 3.54 2.49
CA ARG A 6 1.40 3.69 1.04
C ARG A 6 2.25 2.54 0.55
N LEU A 7 1.71 1.78 -0.39
CA LEU A 7 2.42 0.74 -1.11
C LEU A 7 2.87 1.30 -2.46
N ARG A 8 4.15 1.14 -2.80
CA ARG A 8 4.76 1.52 -4.07
C ARG A 8 5.40 0.30 -4.73
N GLY A 9 5.60 0.38 -6.05
CA GLY A 9 6.21 -0.69 -6.84
C GLY A 9 5.22 -1.78 -7.26
N ILE A 10 3.91 -1.55 -7.12
CA ILE A 10 2.88 -2.51 -7.53
C ILE A 10 2.98 -2.68 -9.06
N PRO A 11 2.99 -3.92 -9.59
CA PRO A 11 2.99 -4.17 -11.03
C PRO A 11 1.83 -3.45 -11.73
N ARG A 12 2.08 -2.94 -12.94
CA ARG A 12 1.08 -2.17 -13.70
C ARG A 12 -0.12 -3.04 -14.08
N GLU A 13 0.12 -4.33 -14.21
CA GLU A 13 -0.81 -5.39 -14.57
C GLU A 13 -1.81 -5.67 -13.44
N CYS A 14 -1.53 -5.29 -12.19
CA CYS A 14 -2.51 -5.40 -11.10
C CYS A 14 -3.60 -4.34 -11.28
N GLU A 15 -4.81 -4.76 -11.65
CA GLU A 15 -5.94 -3.87 -11.96
C GLU A 15 -6.89 -3.70 -10.77
N THR A 16 -6.96 -4.70 -9.89
CA THR A 16 -7.95 -4.78 -8.82
C THR A 16 -7.32 -4.69 -7.43
N ARG A 17 -8.11 -4.23 -6.46
CA ARG A 17 -7.71 -4.23 -5.05
C ARG A 17 -7.45 -5.64 -4.51
N SER A 18 -8.17 -6.64 -5.02
CA SER A 18 -8.02 -8.05 -4.62
C SER A 18 -6.66 -8.63 -5.05
N GLU A 19 -6.20 -8.29 -6.26
CA GLU A 19 -4.86 -8.67 -6.73
C GLU A 19 -3.78 -8.02 -5.87
N VAL A 20 -3.95 -6.74 -5.50
CA VAL A 20 -3.02 -6.05 -4.59
C VAL A 20 -3.00 -6.70 -3.20
N CYS A 21 -4.16 -7.06 -2.64
CA CYS A 21 -4.21 -7.79 -1.37
C CYS A 21 -3.46 -9.13 -1.47
N SER A 22 -3.72 -9.89 -2.53
CA SER A 22 -3.08 -11.19 -2.77
C SER A 22 -1.56 -11.04 -2.91
N LEU A 23 -1.11 -10.00 -3.61
CA LEU A 23 0.31 -9.67 -3.76
C LEU A 23 0.96 -9.39 -2.40
N ILE A 24 0.35 -8.53 -1.58
CA ILE A 24 0.87 -8.20 -0.24
C ILE A 24 0.93 -9.43 0.65
N GLN A 25 -0.11 -10.27 0.62
CA GLN A 25 -0.15 -11.50 1.42
C GLN A 25 0.97 -12.46 1.04
N LYS A 26 1.25 -12.63 -0.26
CA LYS A 26 2.39 -13.43 -0.73
C LYS A 26 3.73 -12.83 -0.30
N THR A 27 3.93 -11.53 -0.51
CA THR A 27 5.21 -10.86 -0.22
C THR A 27 5.53 -10.81 1.27
N LEU A 28 4.52 -10.57 2.12
CA LEU A 28 4.70 -10.46 3.57
C LEU A 28 4.43 -11.78 4.32
N ILE A 29 4.09 -12.86 3.60
CA ILE A 29 3.76 -14.18 4.14
C ILE A 29 2.67 -14.05 5.22
N LEU A 30 1.53 -13.46 4.83
CA LEU A 30 0.41 -13.20 5.74
C LEU A 30 -0.67 -14.27 5.64
N GLU A 31 -1.25 -14.59 6.79
CA GLU A 31 -2.49 -15.37 6.88
C GLU A 31 -3.68 -14.61 6.27
N ALA A 32 -4.72 -15.35 5.87
CA ALA A 32 -5.94 -14.78 5.28
C ALA A 32 -6.64 -13.77 6.23
N SER A 33 -6.60 -14.05 7.54
CA SER A 33 -7.16 -13.20 8.60
C SER A 33 -6.39 -11.88 8.81
N ALA A 34 -5.16 -11.78 8.30
CA ALA A 34 -4.32 -10.59 8.37
C ALA A 34 -4.32 -9.78 7.06
N SER A 35 -5.27 -10.06 6.16
CA SER A 35 -5.38 -9.38 4.87
C SER A 35 -5.54 -7.86 5.05
N PRO A 36 -4.78 -7.05 4.28
CA PRO A 36 -4.91 -5.60 4.33
C PRO A 36 -6.21 -5.14 3.66
N THR A 37 -6.71 -3.99 4.11
CA THR A 37 -7.76 -3.25 3.40
C THR A 37 -7.10 -2.23 2.47
N VAL A 38 -7.30 -2.37 1.16
CA VAL A 38 -6.80 -1.42 0.14
C VAL A 38 -7.87 -0.36 -0.14
N TYR A 39 -7.55 0.91 0.10
CA TYR A 39 -8.47 2.04 -0.07
C TYR A 39 -8.38 2.67 -1.46
N SER A 40 -7.18 2.72 -2.05
CA SER A 40 -6.95 3.34 -3.34
C SER A 40 -5.93 2.54 -4.15
N LEU A 41 -6.04 2.62 -5.48
CA LEU A 41 -5.07 2.08 -6.42
C LEU A 41 -4.96 3.07 -7.59
N ALA A 42 -3.75 3.51 -7.91
CA ALA A 42 -3.51 4.49 -8.97
C ALA A 42 -2.16 4.22 -9.65
N CYS A 43 -1.98 4.72 -10.87
CA CYS A 43 -0.67 4.73 -11.52
C CYS A 43 0.32 5.56 -10.71
N SER A 44 1.56 5.10 -10.63
CA SER A 44 2.62 5.87 -9.99
C SER A 44 2.95 7.12 -10.83
N PRO A 45 3.01 8.31 -10.22
CA PRO A 45 3.34 9.54 -10.94
C PRO A 45 4.82 9.61 -11.33
N THR A 46 5.69 8.84 -10.67
CA THR A 46 7.14 8.86 -10.86
C THR A 46 7.65 7.65 -11.62
N ASP A 47 6.85 6.59 -11.77
CA ASP A 47 7.19 5.40 -12.52
C ASP A 47 5.98 4.91 -13.33
N PRO A 48 5.98 5.10 -14.66
CA PRO A 48 4.83 4.75 -15.50
C PRO A 48 4.56 3.24 -15.56
N ASN A 49 5.52 2.41 -15.14
CA ASN A 49 5.41 0.96 -15.15
C ASN A 49 4.99 0.38 -13.81
N SER A 50 4.65 1.21 -12.83
CA SER A 50 4.13 0.75 -11.53
C SER A 50 2.90 1.53 -11.08
N LYS A 51 2.27 0.99 -10.05
CA LYS A 51 1.13 1.56 -9.35
C LYS A 51 1.48 1.81 -7.88
N ILE A 52 0.67 2.67 -7.28
CA ILE A 52 0.67 2.99 -5.86
C ILE A 52 -0.71 2.70 -5.26
N ALA A 53 -0.72 2.26 -4.02
CA ALA A 53 -1.95 2.02 -3.26
C ALA A 53 -1.86 2.59 -1.86
N THR A 54 -3.00 2.94 -1.28
CA THR A 54 -3.11 3.25 0.15
C THR A 54 -3.84 2.11 0.82
N LEU A 55 -3.35 1.64 1.96
CA LEU A 55 -3.91 0.50 2.67
C LEU A 55 -3.73 0.61 4.19
N SER A 56 -4.46 -0.23 4.92
CA SER A 56 -4.18 -0.48 6.33
C SER A 56 -4.25 -1.97 6.61
N PHE A 57 -3.64 -2.40 7.72
CA PHE A 57 -3.74 -3.76 8.22
C PHE A 57 -4.66 -3.79 9.45
N PRO A 58 -5.46 -4.86 9.65
CA PRO A 58 -6.23 -5.03 10.88
C PRO A 58 -5.29 -5.14 12.10
N SER A 59 -4.15 -5.81 11.94
CA SER A 59 -3.01 -5.78 12.85
C SER A 59 -1.74 -5.60 12.03
N ILE A 60 -0.85 -4.69 12.44
CA ILE A 60 0.40 -4.42 11.72
C ILE A 60 1.27 -5.69 11.79
N PRO A 61 1.71 -6.25 10.65
CA PRO A 61 2.62 -7.39 10.63
C PRO A 61 3.95 -7.09 11.31
N ASP A 62 4.59 -8.09 11.93
CA ASP A 62 5.85 -7.91 12.65
C ASP A 62 6.95 -7.30 11.78
N CYS A 63 7.00 -7.65 10.49
CA CYS A 63 7.95 -7.10 9.51
C CYS A 63 7.76 -5.59 9.24
N LEU A 64 6.61 -5.01 9.59
CA LEU A 64 6.28 -3.58 9.48
C LEU A 64 6.14 -2.90 10.86
N SER A 65 6.45 -3.62 11.94
CA SER A 65 6.17 -3.16 13.32
C SER A 65 7.23 -2.21 13.89
N ASP A 66 8.42 -2.14 13.27
CA ASP A 66 9.52 -1.30 13.70
C ASP A 66 9.17 0.19 13.60
N ARG A 67 8.78 0.79 14.73
CA ARG A 67 8.33 2.18 14.80
C ARG A 67 9.43 3.21 14.56
N SER A 68 10.70 2.80 14.54
CA SER A 68 11.81 3.70 14.20
C SER A 68 11.93 3.93 12.69
N LYS A 69 11.28 3.08 11.88
CA LYS A 69 11.25 3.18 10.43
C LYS A 69 9.95 3.79 9.93
N ASP A 70 10.07 4.48 8.81
CA ASP A 70 8.96 5.01 8.04
C ASP A 70 8.83 4.38 6.65
N GLU A 71 9.77 3.51 6.26
CA GLU A 71 9.82 2.77 5.00
C GLU A 71 10.35 1.33 5.19
N TRP A 72 9.75 0.38 4.46
CA TRP A 72 10.13 -1.04 4.41
C TRP A 72 10.06 -1.54 2.96
N SER A 73 11.10 -2.19 2.48
CA SER A 73 11.18 -2.71 1.11
C SER A 73 11.35 -4.22 1.10
N PHE A 74 10.55 -4.89 0.26
CA PHE A 74 10.53 -6.34 0.11
C PHE A 74 10.69 -6.68 -1.37
N ASN A 75 11.61 -7.59 -1.69
CA ASN A 75 11.76 -8.06 -3.07
C ASN A 75 10.61 -8.99 -3.43
N LEU A 76 10.09 -8.84 -4.64
CA LEU A 76 9.16 -9.80 -5.18
C LEU A 76 9.94 -11.07 -5.57
N SER A 77 9.53 -12.23 -5.05
CA SER A 77 10.17 -13.51 -5.37
C SER A 77 9.86 -13.93 -6.81
N ASP A 78 10.85 -14.52 -7.48
CA ASP A 78 10.86 -15.01 -8.89
C ASP A 78 9.77 -16.04 -9.27
N ASP A 79 8.84 -16.39 -8.38
CA ASP A 79 7.87 -17.49 -8.55
C ASP A 79 6.59 -17.07 -9.32
N ASN A 80 6.60 -15.93 -10.00
CA ASN A 80 5.53 -15.55 -10.95
C ASN A 80 6.17 -14.98 -12.22
N ASP A 81 5.51 -15.19 -13.36
CA ASP A 81 5.90 -14.80 -14.73
C ASP A 81 6.02 -13.27 -14.99
N ILE A 82 6.18 -12.47 -13.94
CA ILE A 82 6.26 -11.01 -13.98
C ILE A 82 7.72 -10.63 -13.72
N ASP A 83 8.29 -9.72 -14.51
CA ASP A 83 9.67 -9.25 -14.37
C ASP A 83 9.91 -8.65 -12.97
N PHE A 84 10.45 -9.47 -12.05
CA PHE A 84 10.55 -9.22 -10.61
C PHE A 84 11.90 -8.64 -10.16
N SER A 85 12.60 -7.92 -11.04
CA SER A 85 13.65 -6.99 -10.61
C SER A 85 13.13 -5.84 -9.71
N ARG A 86 11.83 -5.84 -9.36
CA ARG A 86 11.11 -4.79 -8.66
C ARG A 86 10.83 -5.17 -7.21
N SER A 87 10.99 -4.19 -6.32
CA SER A 87 10.66 -4.30 -4.89
C SER A 87 9.33 -3.61 -4.59
N LEU A 88 8.60 -4.14 -3.62
CA LEU A 88 7.46 -3.48 -2.99
C LEU A 88 7.94 -2.66 -1.79
N ALA A 89 7.64 -1.37 -1.80
CA ALA A 89 7.96 -0.48 -0.70
C ALA A 89 6.68 -0.06 0.03
N PHE A 90 6.64 -0.30 1.33
CA PHE A 90 5.63 0.21 2.26
C PHE A 90 6.21 1.43 2.93
N ASP A 91 5.50 2.55 2.92
CA ASP A 91 5.93 3.74 3.64
C ASP A 91 4.78 4.42 4.38
N THR A 92 5.13 5.28 5.33
CA THR A 92 4.21 6.11 6.10
C THR A 92 4.58 7.59 6.06
N HIS A 93 5.40 8.01 5.08
CA HIS A 93 5.89 9.39 4.96
C HIS A 93 4.76 10.42 4.84
N PHE A 94 3.58 10.00 4.41
CA PHE A 94 2.41 10.85 4.26
C PHE A 94 1.62 11.05 5.57
N THR A 95 2.00 10.40 6.67
CA THR A 95 1.39 10.66 7.98
C THR A 95 1.78 12.07 8.46
N GLY A 96 0.78 12.93 8.68
CA GLY A 96 0.98 14.36 8.98
C GLY A 96 0.76 15.30 7.78
N PHE A 97 0.54 14.78 6.57
CA PHE A 97 0.04 15.59 5.46
C PHE A 97 -1.47 15.77 5.59
N THR A 98 -1.92 17.01 5.65
CA THR A 98 -3.34 17.36 5.55
C THR A 98 -3.82 17.00 4.14
N PRO A 99 -4.84 16.14 3.97
CA PRO A 99 -5.42 15.88 2.66
C PRO A 99 -5.88 17.20 2.06
N PHE A 100 -5.43 17.52 0.84
CA PHE A 100 -5.95 18.68 0.12
C PHE A 100 -7.38 18.36 -0.32
N HIS A 101 -8.35 18.84 0.46
CA HIS A 101 -9.77 18.67 0.17
C HIS A 101 -10.12 19.58 -1.02
N ARG A 102 -10.56 18.99 -2.13
CA ARG A 102 -10.96 19.73 -3.35
C ARG A 102 -12.40 20.24 -3.30
N THR A 103 -13.19 19.81 -2.31
CA THR A 103 -14.58 20.20 -2.10
C THR A 103 -14.62 21.48 -1.25
N SER A 104 -15.48 22.42 -1.63
CA SER A 104 -15.71 23.66 -0.87
C SER A 104 -16.21 23.32 0.53
N ASP A 105 -15.76 24.09 1.54
CA ASP A 105 -16.14 23.94 2.96
C ASP A 105 -17.66 23.91 3.22
N ASN A 106 -18.48 24.34 2.26
CA ASN A 106 -19.94 24.35 2.34
C ASN A 106 -20.62 22.96 2.33
N ASP A 107 -19.91 21.88 1.97
CA ASP A 107 -20.44 20.50 2.01
C ASP A 107 -19.97 19.73 3.26
N CYS A 108 -19.39 20.41 4.26
CA CYS A 108 -18.94 19.77 5.49
C CYS A 108 -20.03 19.80 6.56
N HIS A 109 -20.91 18.80 6.55
CA HIS A 109 -21.72 18.48 7.74
C HIS A 109 -20.88 17.61 8.68
N ILE A 110 -20.32 18.24 9.71
CA ILE A 110 -19.82 17.54 10.88
C ILE A 110 -21.02 17.37 11.82
N GLU A 111 -21.51 16.13 11.98
CA GLU A 111 -22.33 15.76 13.14
C GLU A 111 -21.44 15.48 14.36
#